data_AF-A0A8T1VGT8-F1
#
_entry.id   AF-A0A8T1VGT8-F1
#
_cell.length_a   1.000
_cell.length_b   1.000
_cell.length_c   1.000
_cell.angle_alpha   90.00
_cell.angle_beta   90.00
_cell.angle_gamma   90.00
#
_symmetry.space_group_name_H-M   'P 1'
#
loop_
_entity.id
_entity.type
_entity.pdbx_description
1 polymer ?
#
loop_
_entity_poly.entity_id
_entity_poly.type
_entity_poly.pdbx_seq_one_letter_code
_entity_poly.pdbx_strand_id
1 'polypeptide(L)'
;MRFKTERVKVYNLNVQNTAAFNGTGSQALAINVDATDYGFYACNFTGYQDTILANKGRELFARSYINGAVDFIFGRFARAWFESCDIEVLGKGYITANGRDTEDNPSVKLHSNC
;
A
#
# COMPACT_ATOMS: atom_id res chain seq x y z
N MET A 1 5.49 9.53 -0.82
CA MET A 1 6.88 9.11 -1.18
C MET A 1 6.87 8.30 -2.47
N ARG A 2 7.86 8.47 -3.35
CA ARG A 2 8.04 7.64 -4.55
C ARG A 2 9.53 7.43 -4.82
N PHE A 3 9.92 6.20 -5.11
CA PHE A 3 11.24 5.88 -5.60
C PHE A 3 11.19 5.61 -7.11
N LYS A 4 12.26 5.90 -7.84
CA LYS A 4 12.34 5.73 -9.32
C LYS A 4 13.31 4.61 -9.74
N THR A 5 13.68 3.73 -8.82
CA THR A 5 14.63 2.62 -9.04
C THR A 5 14.02 1.29 -8.61
N GLU A 6 14.68 0.17 -8.90
CA GLU A 6 14.28 -1.17 -8.43
C GLU A 6 14.99 -1.55 -7.14
N ARG A 7 14.55 -2.66 -6.50
CA ARG A 7 15.24 -3.27 -5.34
C ARG A 7 15.39 -2.34 -4.13
N VAL A 8 14.42 -1.48 -3.92
CA VAL A 8 14.42 -0.55 -2.79
C VAL A 8 14.10 -1.30 -1.51
N LYS A 9 14.89 -1.05 -0.46
CA LYS A 9 14.62 -1.54 0.89
C LYS A 9 14.56 -0.38 1.86
N VAL A 10 13.49 -0.31 2.64
CA VAL A 10 13.27 0.73 3.64
C VAL A 10 13.02 0.07 4.99
N TYR A 11 13.63 0.63 6.03
CA TYR A 11 13.58 0.12 7.38
C TYR A 11 13.21 1.24 8.33
N ASN A 12 12.31 0.97 9.29
CA ASN A 12 12.07 1.82 10.45
C ASN A 12 11.72 3.27 10.10
N LEU A 13 10.91 3.46 9.05
CA LEU A 13 10.52 4.78 8.56
C LEU A 13 9.00 4.97 8.60
N ASN A 14 8.57 6.11 9.12
CA ASN A 14 7.17 6.55 9.08
C ASN A 14 6.96 7.46 7.87
N VAL A 15 5.97 7.12 7.05
CA VAL A 15 5.57 7.88 5.87
C VAL A 15 4.09 8.20 5.98
N GLN A 16 3.78 9.49 6.13
CA GLN A 16 2.42 9.97 6.28
C GLN A 16 2.05 10.93 5.15
N ASN A 17 0.82 10.79 4.64
CA ASN A 17 0.18 11.86 3.90
C ASN A 17 -0.91 12.50 4.79
N THR A 18 -0.78 13.80 5.07
CA THR A 18 -1.65 14.56 5.98
C THR A 18 -2.77 15.31 5.26
N ALA A 19 -3.00 15.05 3.98
CA ALA A 19 -4.11 15.65 3.24
C ALA A 19 -5.45 15.33 3.90
N ALA A 20 -6.32 16.33 4.01
CA ALA A 20 -7.65 16.16 4.58
C ALA A 20 -8.54 15.35 3.63
N PHE A 21 -9.36 14.45 4.21
CA PHE A 21 -10.41 13.76 3.47
C PHE A 21 -11.67 14.62 3.44
N ASN A 22 -12.03 15.11 2.25
CA ASN A 22 -13.20 15.98 2.04
C ASN A 22 -14.28 15.29 1.18
N GLY A 23 -14.26 13.95 1.11
CA GLY A 23 -15.14 13.17 0.24
C GLY A 23 -14.54 12.93 -1.14
N THR A 24 -15.35 13.05 -2.19
CA THR A 24 -14.97 12.72 -3.58
C THR A 24 -13.71 13.46 -4.02
N GLY A 25 -12.76 12.73 -4.61
CA GLY A 25 -11.52 13.31 -5.15
C GLY A 25 -10.41 13.56 -4.12
N SER A 26 -10.52 12.97 -2.92
CA SER A 26 -9.54 13.16 -1.84
C SER A 26 -8.39 12.15 -1.85
N GLN A 27 -8.05 11.55 -3.01
CA GLN A 27 -6.95 10.59 -3.10
C GLN A 27 -5.62 11.21 -2.66
N ALA A 28 -4.89 10.53 -1.76
CA ALA A 28 -3.68 11.07 -1.18
C ALA A 28 -2.68 9.97 -0.80
N LEU A 29 -1.74 9.67 -1.70
CA LEU A 29 -0.76 8.59 -1.49
C LEU A 29 0.23 8.93 -0.38
N ALA A 30 0.43 8.03 0.58
CA ALA A 30 1.61 8.01 1.42
C ALA A 30 2.80 7.42 0.65
N ILE A 31 2.59 6.34 -0.12
CA ILE A 31 3.64 5.72 -0.94
C ILE A 31 3.14 5.23 -2.30
N ASN A 32 4.00 5.39 -3.31
CA ASN A 32 3.83 4.85 -4.66
C ASN A 32 4.94 3.82 -4.94
N VAL A 33 4.54 2.56 -5.09
CA VAL A 33 5.39 1.41 -5.42
C VAL A 33 5.09 0.97 -6.85
N ASP A 34 5.99 1.31 -7.78
CA ASP A 34 5.76 1.15 -9.22
C ASP A 34 7.01 0.57 -9.93
N ALA A 35 7.66 -0.38 -9.26
CA ALA A 35 8.86 -1.08 -9.70
C ALA A 35 9.02 -2.39 -8.89
N THR A 36 9.90 -3.29 -9.32
CA THR A 36 10.01 -4.61 -8.69
C THR A 36 11.01 -4.67 -7.53
N ASP A 37 10.79 -5.66 -6.66
CA ASP A 37 11.64 -6.08 -5.55
C ASP A 37 11.74 -5.07 -4.41
N TYR A 38 10.61 -4.44 -4.09
CA TYR A 38 10.52 -3.51 -2.98
C TYR A 38 10.29 -4.24 -1.66
N GLY A 39 10.99 -3.83 -0.61
CA GLY A 39 10.83 -4.34 0.73
C GLY A 39 10.71 -3.22 1.76
N PHE A 40 9.65 -3.26 2.56
CA PHE A 40 9.40 -2.33 3.66
C PHE A 40 9.33 -3.12 4.96
N TYR A 41 10.19 -2.78 5.92
CA TYR A 41 10.37 -3.55 7.15
C TYR A 41 10.23 -2.64 8.35
N ALA A 42 9.25 -2.94 9.23
CA ALA A 42 8.97 -2.11 10.39
C ALA A 42 8.73 -0.63 10.04
N CYS A 43 7.99 -0.39 8.96
CA CYS A 43 7.61 0.95 8.52
C CYS A 43 6.18 1.27 8.92
N ASN A 44 5.84 2.55 8.98
CA ASN A 44 4.47 3.00 9.16
C ASN A 44 4.01 3.76 7.91
N PHE A 45 2.87 3.37 7.33
CA PHE A 45 2.25 4.05 6.19
C PHE A 45 0.88 4.55 6.60
N THR A 46 0.71 5.87 6.66
CA THR A 46 -0.52 6.46 7.20
C THR A 46 -1.14 7.48 6.27
N GLY A 47 -2.46 7.45 6.16
CA GLY A 47 -3.26 8.28 5.27
C GLY A 47 -4.76 8.05 5.48
N TYR A 48 -5.57 8.35 4.47
CA TYR A 48 -7.03 8.14 4.54
C TYR A 48 -7.57 7.45 3.30
N GLN A 49 -7.52 8.12 2.14
CA GLN A 49 -7.88 7.53 0.85
C GLN A 49 -6.60 7.27 0.05
N ASP A 50 -6.47 6.05 -0.47
CA ASP A 50 -5.36 5.62 -1.34
C ASP A 50 -3.97 5.67 -0.66
N THR A 51 -3.85 5.29 0.62
CA THR A 51 -2.58 5.37 1.39
C THR A 51 -1.38 4.70 0.68
N ILE A 52 -1.52 3.45 0.25
CA ILE A 52 -0.47 2.66 -0.42
C ILE A 52 -0.90 2.31 -1.83
N LEU A 53 -0.23 2.88 -2.82
CA LEU A 53 -0.27 2.41 -4.20
C LEU A 53 0.77 1.30 -4.40
N ALA A 54 0.34 0.05 -4.18
CA ALA A 54 1.07 -1.18 -4.46
C ALA A 54 0.89 -1.56 -5.94
N ASN A 55 1.51 -0.83 -6.87
CA ASN A 55 1.09 -0.82 -8.26
C ASN A 55 1.69 -1.94 -9.11
N LYS A 56 3.02 -2.17 -9.03
CA LYS A 56 3.71 -3.02 -10.00
C LYS A 56 4.93 -3.69 -9.41
N GLY A 57 5.05 -5.00 -9.66
CA GLY A 57 6.24 -5.79 -9.31
C GLY A 57 6.03 -6.71 -8.11
N ARG A 58 7.12 -7.25 -7.59
CA ARG A 58 7.13 -7.99 -6.31
C ARG A 58 7.35 -7.00 -5.17
N GLU A 59 6.47 -7.03 -4.19
CA GLU A 59 6.48 -6.09 -3.07
C GLU A 59 6.28 -6.85 -1.76
N LEU A 60 7.09 -6.54 -0.74
CA LEU A 60 6.97 -7.07 0.61
C LEU A 60 6.81 -5.92 1.60
N PHE A 61 5.76 -5.98 2.41
CA PHE A 61 5.56 -5.17 3.60
C PHE A 61 5.59 -6.12 4.79
N ALA A 62 6.55 -5.96 5.71
CA ALA A 62 6.73 -6.88 6.82
C ALA A 62 6.78 -6.12 8.16
N ARG A 63 6.03 -6.62 9.15
CA ARG A 63 5.98 -6.06 10.51
C ARG A 63 5.71 -4.55 10.51
N SER A 64 4.89 -4.11 9.58
CA SER A 64 4.65 -2.69 9.31
C SER A 64 3.24 -2.32 9.75
N TYR A 65 3.04 -1.07 10.17
CA TYR A 65 1.73 -0.54 10.48
C TYR A 65 1.17 0.23 9.28
N ILE A 66 -0.09 -0.01 8.94
CA ILE A 66 -0.76 0.59 7.78
C ILE A 66 -2.13 1.07 8.21
N ASN A 67 -2.46 2.33 7.93
CA ASN A 67 -3.80 2.84 8.20
C ASN A 67 -4.44 3.58 7.02
N GLY A 68 -5.76 3.62 7.05
CA GLY A 68 -6.59 4.36 6.11
C GLY A 68 -8.06 3.98 6.25
N ALA A 69 -8.88 4.47 5.33
CA ALA A 69 -10.32 4.20 5.32
C ALA A 69 -10.82 3.74 3.94
N VAL A 70 -10.42 4.41 2.86
CA VAL A 70 -10.94 4.17 1.51
C VAL A 70 -9.83 3.68 0.60
N ASP A 71 -9.98 2.46 0.08
CA ASP A 71 -9.09 1.83 -0.91
C ASP A 71 -7.60 1.95 -0.55
N PHE A 72 -7.29 1.89 0.75
CA PHE A 72 -6.02 2.41 1.24
C PHE A 72 -4.83 1.47 0.98
N ILE A 73 -5.07 0.24 0.52
CA ILE A 73 -4.10 -0.63 -0.13
C ILE A 73 -4.63 -0.98 -1.53
N PHE A 74 -4.07 -0.37 -2.57
CA PHE A 74 -4.60 -0.53 -3.93
C PHE A 74 -3.50 -0.66 -4.98
N GLY A 75 -3.89 -1.03 -6.19
CA GLY A 75 -2.97 -1.12 -7.33
C GLY A 75 -3.34 -2.26 -8.27
N ARG A 76 -2.69 -2.30 -9.44
CA ARG A 76 -3.19 -3.06 -10.58
C ARG A 76 -2.34 -4.22 -11.07
N PHE A 77 -1.03 -4.23 -10.81
CA PHE A 77 -0.09 -5.18 -11.44
C PHE A 77 0.90 -5.82 -10.46
N ALA A 78 0.80 -5.54 -9.16
CA ALA A 78 1.76 -6.04 -8.17
C ALA A 78 1.30 -7.35 -7.52
N ARG A 79 2.28 -8.22 -7.27
CA ARG A 79 2.17 -9.28 -6.26
C ARG A 79 2.72 -8.69 -4.97
N ALA A 80 1.81 -8.21 -4.12
CA ALA A 80 2.16 -7.60 -2.84
C ALA A 80 1.85 -8.56 -1.69
N TRP A 81 2.85 -8.79 -0.84
CA TRP A 81 2.74 -9.60 0.36
C TRP A 81 2.86 -8.72 1.60
N PHE A 82 1.89 -8.83 2.49
CA PHE A 82 1.84 -8.16 3.78
C PHE A 82 2.01 -9.24 4.86
N GLU A 83 3.15 -9.21 5.55
CA GLU A 83 3.53 -10.21 6.55
C GLU A 83 3.53 -9.60 7.95
N SER A 84 2.71 -10.13 8.85
CA SER A 84 2.68 -9.70 10.25
C SER A 84 2.48 -8.18 10.40
N CYS A 85 1.64 -7.58 9.57
CA CYS A 85 1.40 -6.14 9.57
C CYS A 85 0.16 -5.80 10.41
N ASP A 86 0.23 -4.70 11.16
CA ASP A 86 -0.96 -4.15 11.82
C ASP A 86 -1.73 -3.28 10.82
N ILE A 87 -2.98 -3.64 10.53
CA ILE A 87 -3.84 -2.92 9.56
C ILE A 87 -5.00 -2.25 10.29
N GLU A 88 -4.99 -0.93 10.36
CA GLU A 88 -6.01 -0.14 11.06
C GLU A 88 -6.96 0.56 10.09
N VAL A 89 -8.27 0.31 10.28
CA VAL A 89 -9.34 0.96 9.52
C VAL A 89 -9.86 2.17 10.30
N LEU A 90 -9.63 3.36 9.76
CA LEU A 90 -9.97 4.63 10.41
C LEU A 90 -11.43 5.07 10.18
N GLY A 91 -12.12 4.47 9.21
CA GLY A 91 -13.46 4.89 8.82
C GLY A 91 -14.09 3.97 7.79
N LYS A 92 -15.29 4.35 7.32
CA LYS A 92 -16.03 3.57 6.32
C LYS A 92 -15.28 3.53 4.99
N GLY A 93 -15.06 2.33 4.46
CA GLY A 93 -14.52 2.09 3.13
C GLY A 93 -14.01 0.67 2.99
N TYR A 94 -12.89 0.50 2.30
CA TYR A 94 -12.32 -0.79 1.96
C TYR A 94 -10.82 -0.81 2.26
N ILE A 95 -10.35 -1.94 2.80
CA ILE A 95 -8.91 -2.15 3.00
C ILE A 95 -8.20 -2.23 1.66
N THR A 96 -8.73 -3.04 0.75
CA THR A 96 -8.11 -3.27 -0.55
C THR A 96 -8.99 -2.90 -1.73
N ALA A 97 -8.37 -2.32 -2.75
CA ALA A 97 -8.92 -2.20 -4.10
C ALA A 97 -7.94 -2.81 -5.12
N ASN A 98 -8.09 -4.12 -5.40
CA ASN A 98 -7.27 -4.81 -6.39
C ASN A 98 -7.78 -4.51 -7.81
N GLY A 99 -6.93 -3.91 -8.64
CA GLY A 99 -7.26 -3.53 -10.01
C GLY A 99 -7.11 -4.63 -11.06
N ARG A 100 -6.98 -5.90 -10.66
CA ARG A 100 -6.84 -7.05 -11.59
C ARG A 100 -8.01 -7.06 -12.59
N ASP A 101 -7.69 -6.93 -13.87
CA ASP A 101 -8.64 -6.74 -14.96
C ASP A 101 -8.73 -7.94 -15.93
N THR A 102 -7.71 -8.81 -15.93
CA THR A 102 -7.67 -10.02 -16.76
C THR A 102 -7.11 -11.20 -15.96
N GLU A 103 -7.30 -12.42 -16.47
CA GLU A 103 -6.77 -13.60 -15.82
C GLU A 103 -5.23 -13.65 -15.82
N ASP A 104 -4.60 -13.14 -16.87
CA ASP A 104 -3.14 -13.06 -17.01
C ASP A 104 -2.51 -11.92 -16.19
N ASN A 105 -3.33 -11.01 -15.65
CA ASN A 105 -2.83 -9.96 -14.77
C ASN A 105 -2.35 -10.60 -13.45
N PRO A 106 -1.06 -10.45 -13.10
CA PRO A 106 -0.47 -11.13 -11.94
C PRO A 106 -0.86 -10.51 -10.59
N SER A 107 -1.73 -9.51 -10.56
CA SER A 107 -2.02 -8.73 -9.36
C SER A 107 -2.67 -9.56 -8.25
N VAL A 108 -2.00 -9.61 -7.10
CA VAL A 108 -2.51 -10.24 -5.88
C VAL A 108 -2.08 -9.40 -4.68
N LYS A 109 -2.98 -9.25 -3.70
CA LYS A 109 -2.71 -8.64 -2.40
C LYS A 109 -2.94 -9.71 -1.33
N LEU A 110 -1.87 -10.26 -0.76
CA LEU A 110 -1.95 -11.32 0.25
C LEU A 110 -1.56 -10.76 1.61
N HIS A 111 -2.41 -10.98 2.61
CA HIS A 111 -2.19 -10.59 4.00
C HIS A 111 -2.04 -11.86 4.82
N SER A 112 -0.90 -12.03 5.49
CA SER A 112 -0.57 -13.20 6.27
C SER A 112 -0.14 -12.78 7.66
N ASN A 113 -0.77 -13.38 8.68
CA ASN A 113 -0.55 -13.07 10.09
C ASN A 113 -0.78 -11.58 10.45
N CYS A 114 -1.62 -10.88 9.67
CA CYS A 114 -2.05 -9.50 9.91
C CYS A 114 -3.33 -9.43 10.74
#